data_AF-A0A7S3Q0W4-F1
#
_entry.id   AF-A0A7S3Q0W4-F1
#
_cell.length_a   1.000
_cell.length_b   1.000
_cell.length_c   1.000
_cell.angle_alpha   90.00
_cell.angle_beta   90.00
_cell.angle_gamma   90.00
#
_symmetry.space_group_name_H-M   'P 1'
#
loop_
_entity.id
_entity.type
_entity.pdbx_description
1 polymer ?
#
loop_
_entity_poly.entity_id
_entity_poly.type
_entity_poly.pdbx_seq_one_letter_code
_entity_poly.pdbx_strand_id
1 'polypeptide(L)'
;MLFQGLDSCMSQSEKNFILSLLTRGSPEHLSQAAHILASIVEMNNKSPSKDNFINRRIRKTQSEDSHDRRKLVDQKSYPNSQSQSQNARRMPRASSIMSTNSTASATRSSLATTSTATIPMSSSSQSNLRREAENERRWRVNFPLPSRMPKQVKLPLDFDFENKRISPIRFIDDEETLSFLHYNQRYNRMDYHLRKKLVEDAFCTLYISWGKVKQRQSYNSIGPRNILVGLEHQAEERQLPDIRVPWRRVIISYVEKSFERLGLRVGDVVTHVDGEVFDGNIEKLRFLLAMKKRDSSSVDIVLNADPGVAEALRLRSFMIRSQEFL
;
A
#
# COMPACT_ATOMS: atom_id res chain seq x y z
N MET A 1 -1.66 -7.86 -8.19
CA MET A 1 -1.36 -6.47 -8.57
C MET A 1 -0.39 -5.85 -7.59
N LEU A 2 0.78 -5.39 -8.08
CA LEU A 2 1.81 -4.71 -7.27
C LEU A 2 1.72 -3.18 -7.35
N PHE A 3 1.14 -2.65 -8.43
CA PHE A 3 1.25 -1.23 -8.80
C PHE A 3 -0.01 -0.42 -8.57
N GLN A 4 -0.89 -0.82 -7.64
CA GLN A 4 -2.25 -0.28 -7.41
C GLN A 4 -2.43 1.19 -7.87
N GLY A 5 -2.98 1.38 -9.08
CA GLY A 5 -3.30 2.70 -9.64
C GLY A 5 -2.30 3.26 -10.65
N LEU A 6 -1.10 2.72 -10.74
CA LEU A 6 -0.08 3.06 -11.75
C LEU A 6 -0.10 2.13 -12.96
N ASP A 7 -0.90 1.06 -12.91
CA ASP A 7 -1.00 0.08 -14.00
C ASP A 7 -1.43 0.71 -15.33
N SER A 8 -2.21 1.79 -15.32
CA SER A 8 -2.62 2.51 -16.53
C SER A 8 -1.55 3.48 -17.06
N CYS A 9 -0.55 3.82 -16.23
CA CYS A 9 0.48 4.80 -16.53
C CYS A 9 1.78 4.17 -17.07
N MET A 10 1.80 2.84 -17.20
CA MET A 10 2.99 2.07 -17.59
C MET A 10 2.67 1.11 -18.74
N SER A 11 3.59 1.00 -19.69
CA SER A 11 3.62 -0.08 -20.67
C SER A 11 3.82 -1.43 -19.99
N GLN A 12 3.47 -2.51 -20.69
CA GLN A 12 3.70 -3.87 -20.19
C GLN A 12 5.20 -4.15 -19.95
N SER A 13 6.08 -3.57 -20.78
CA SER A 13 7.53 -3.72 -20.62
C SER A 13 8.05 -3.08 -19.33
N GLU A 14 7.57 -1.88 -18.97
CA GLU A 14 7.92 -1.20 -17.72
C GLU A 14 7.38 -1.97 -16.51
N LYS A 15 6.15 -2.47 -16.58
CA LYS A 15 5.59 -3.32 -15.52
C LYS A 15 6.44 -4.55 -15.28
N ASN A 16 6.85 -5.25 -16.34
CA ASN A 16 7.69 -6.43 -16.24
C ASN A 16 9.08 -6.09 -15.69
N PHE A 17 9.67 -4.97 -16.13
CA PHE A 17 10.96 -4.51 -15.65
C PHE A 17 10.93 -4.18 -14.16
N ILE A 18 9.97 -3.35 -13.72
CA ILE A 18 9.83 -2.96 -12.31
C ILE A 18 9.47 -4.18 -11.45
N LEU A 19 8.60 -5.07 -11.95
CA LEU A 19 8.30 -6.34 -11.29
C LEU A 19 9.57 -7.16 -11.07
N SER A 20 10.46 -7.21 -12.07
CA SER A 20 11.74 -7.91 -11.94
C SER A 20 12.63 -7.27 -10.86
N LEU A 21 12.67 -5.94 -10.76
CA LEU A 21 13.41 -5.24 -9.71
C LEU A 21 12.83 -5.55 -8.32
N LEU A 22 11.51 -5.46 -8.17
CA LEU A 22 10.82 -5.70 -6.89
C LEU A 22 10.95 -7.14 -6.39
N THR A 23 11.17 -8.10 -7.29
CA THR A 23 11.14 -9.55 -6.96
C THR A 23 12.52 -10.21 -6.98
N ARG A 24 13.60 -9.44 -7.21
CA ARG A 24 14.99 -9.94 -7.17
C ARG A 24 15.51 -10.25 -5.77
N GLY A 25 14.87 -9.71 -4.72
CA GLY A 25 15.30 -9.95 -3.34
C GLY A 25 16.49 -9.11 -2.87
N SER A 26 16.79 -7.96 -3.51
CA SER A 26 17.85 -7.05 -3.06
C SER A 26 17.29 -5.65 -2.70
N PRO A 27 17.71 -5.05 -1.57
CA PRO A 27 17.40 -3.68 -1.16
C PRO A 27 17.68 -2.63 -2.23
N GLU A 28 18.80 -2.76 -2.95
CA GLU A 28 19.25 -1.82 -3.96
C GLU A 28 18.29 -1.82 -5.16
N HIS A 29 17.82 -3.00 -5.57
CA HIS A 29 16.80 -3.11 -6.63
C HIS A 29 15.44 -2.57 -6.18
N LEU A 30 15.07 -2.74 -4.91
CA LEU A 30 13.87 -2.11 -4.35
C LEU A 30 13.97 -0.59 -4.37
N SER A 31 15.14 -0.04 -4.02
CA SER A 31 15.43 1.39 -4.09
C SER A 31 15.30 1.91 -5.52
N GLN A 32 15.92 1.23 -6.48
CA GLN A 32 15.80 1.58 -7.89
C GLN A 32 14.34 1.53 -8.38
N ALA A 33 13.59 0.48 -8.01
CA ALA A 33 12.17 0.37 -8.34
C ALA A 33 11.35 1.53 -7.75
N ALA A 34 11.63 1.91 -6.50
CA ALA A 34 10.97 3.03 -5.84
C ALA A 34 11.24 4.38 -6.54
N HIS A 35 12.48 4.62 -6.96
CA HIS A 35 12.85 5.80 -7.76
C HIS A 35 12.12 5.85 -9.11
N ILE A 36 12.06 4.74 -9.83
CA ILE A 36 11.35 4.65 -11.12
C ILE A 36 9.85 4.93 -10.92
N LEU A 37 9.23 4.30 -9.92
CA LEU A 37 7.81 4.49 -9.64
C LEU A 37 7.48 5.94 -9.27
N ALA A 38 8.32 6.59 -8.46
CA ALA A 38 8.13 8.00 -8.13
C ALA A 38 8.28 8.92 -9.35
N SER A 39 9.23 8.63 -10.23
CA SER A 39 9.43 9.38 -11.49
C SER A 39 8.21 9.26 -12.41
N ILE A 40 7.62 8.06 -12.51
CA ILE A 40 6.39 7.83 -13.29
C ILE A 40 5.22 8.64 -12.71
N VAL A 41 5.06 8.65 -11.38
CA VAL A 41 4.04 9.47 -10.70
C VAL A 41 4.24 10.95 -11.00
N GLU A 42 5.48 11.45 -10.93
CA GLU A 42 5.79 12.86 -11.20
C GLU A 42 5.50 13.25 -12.66
N MET A 43 5.90 12.41 -13.63
CA MET A 43 5.61 12.63 -15.05
C MET A 43 4.10 12.61 -15.33
N ASN A 44 3.37 11.72 -14.68
CA ASN A 44 1.91 11.66 -14.83
C ASN A 44 1.23 12.91 -14.25
N ASN A 45 1.72 13.44 -13.12
CA ASN A 45 1.18 14.66 -12.50
C ASN A 45 1.54 15.93 -13.28
N LYS A 46 2.69 15.96 -13.98
CA LYS A 46 3.14 17.10 -14.80
C LYS A 46 2.50 17.13 -16.18
N SER A 47 2.02 15.99 -16.67
CA SER A 47 1.35 15.92 -17.97
C SER A 47 0.11 16.81 -17.91
N PRO A 48 0.05 17.93 -18.65
CA PRO A 48 -1.09 18.84 -18.60
C PRO A 48 -2.34 18.04 -18.99
N SER A 49 -3.22 17.84 -18.00
CA SER A 49 -4.33 16.90 -18.05
C SER A 49 -5.01 16.84 -19.42
N LYS A 50 -5.03 15.63 -20.00
CA LYS A 50 -6.01 15.20 -21.00
C LYS A 50 -7.46 15.27 -20.49
N ASP A 51 -7.71 15.71 -19.25
CA ASP A 51 -9.05 16.04 -18.75
C ASP A 51 -9.72 17.18 -19.53
N ASN A 52 -8.94 17.99 -20.26
CA ASN A 52 -9.51 18.90 -21.26
C ASN A 52 -10.01 18.20 -22.53
N PHE A 53 -9.71 16.93 -22.78
CA PHE A 53 -10.22 16.18 -23.93
C PHE A 53 -11.51 15.42 -23.60
N ILE A 54 -11.62 14.82 -22.41
CA ILE A 54 -12.83 14.08 -22.01
C ILE A 54 -13.98 15.05 -21.69
N ASN A 55 -13.72 16.13 -20.96
CA ASN A 55 -14.75 17.14 -20.67
C ASN A 55 -15.13 17.99 -21.91
N ARG A 56 -14.25 18.12 -22.91
CA ARG A 56 -14.55 18.84 -24.16
C ARG A 56 -15.38 18.00 -25.13
N ARG A 57 -15.33 16.66 -25.05
CA ARG A 57 -16.19 15.78 -25.86
C ARG A 57 -17.62 15.72 -25.34
N ILE A 58 -17.82 15.80 -24.02
CA ILE A 58 -19.17 15.81 -23.41
C ILE A 58 -19.87 17.17 -23.58
N ARG A 59 -19.12 18.30 -23.59
CA ARG A 59 -19.71 19.62 -23.82
C ARG A 59 -20.08 19.91 -25.28
N LYS A 60 -19.51 19.19 -26.26
CA LYS A 60 -19.81 19.43 -27.69
C LYS A 60 -21.08 18.74 -28.18
N THR A 61 -21.72 17.90 -27.36
CA THR A 61 -22.99 17.21 -27.69
C THR A 61 -24.21 17.77 -26.97
N GLN A 62 -24.08 18.89 -26.23
CA GLN A 62 -25.20 19.50 -25.48
C GLN A 62 -25.43 20.99 -25.79
N SER A 63 -24.77 21.59 -26.79
CA SER A 63 -24.91 23.03 -27.06
C SER A 63 -25.68 23.39 -28.34
N GLU A 64 -26.50 22.50 -28.91
CA GLU A 64 -27.33 22.85 -30.09
C GLU A 64 -28.85 22.73 -29.90
N ASP A 65 -29.36 22.24 -28.77
CA ASP A 65 -30.82 22.16 -28.58
C ASP A 65 -31.19 22.49 -27.14
N SER A 66 -31.39 23.78 -26.82
CA SER A 66 -32.29 24.27 -25.74
C SER A 66 -32.26 25.80 -25.66
N HIS A 67 -32.79 26.47 -26.67
CA HIS A 67 -33.45 27.75 -26.43
C HIS A 67 -34.86 27.47 -25.87
N ASP A 68 -35.32 28.36 -24.99
CA ASP A 68 -36.64 28.43 -24.37
C ASP A 68 -37.03 27.39 -23.32
N ARG A 69 -36.75 27.73 -22.04
CA ARG A 69 -37.86 27.96 -21.10
C ARG A 69 -37.46 28.82 -19.91
N ARG A 70 -38.22 29.92 -19.77
CA ARG A 70 -38.21 30.92 -18.71
C ARG A 70 -38.78 30.40 -17.37
N LYS A 71 -38.52 31.22 -16.35
CA LYS A 71 -39.25 31.50 -15.09
C LYS A 71 -38.86 30.65 -13.87
N LEU A 72 -38.19 31.22 -12.86
CA LEU A 72 -38.68 32.19 -11.86
C LEU A 72 -39.56 31.48 -10.84
N VAL A 73 -39.02 31.15 -9.65
CA VAL A 73 -39.71 31.14 -8.34
C VAL A 73 -38.67 31.17 -7.21
N ASP A 74 -39.12 31.82 -6.15
CA ASP A 74 -38.52 32.36 -4.94
C ASP A 74 -37.70 31.47 -3.99
N GLN A 75 -36.91 32.23 -3.23
CA GLN A 75 -36.46 32.01 -1.86
C GLN A 75 -37.44 31.23 -0.96
N LYS A 76 -36.90 30.34 -0.14
CA LYS A 76 -37.26 30.28 1.29
C LYS A 76 -36.21 29.53 2.12
N SER A 77 -35.60 30.29 3.01
CA SER A 77 -34.80 29.84 4.16
C SER A 77 -35.64 29.02 5.14
N TYR A 78 -35.06 27.99 5.74
CA TYR A 78 -35.48 27.44 7.04
C TYR A 78 -34.29 26.89 7.84
N PRO A 79 -34.40 26.81 9.18
CA PRO A 79 -33.28 26.90 10.10
C PRO A 79 -32.72 25.55 10.59
N ASN A 80 -31.47 25.63 11.00
CA ASN A 80 -30.83 25.09 12.21
C ASN A 80 -31.65 24.08 13.06
N SER A 81 -31.22 22.83 13.11
CA SER A 81 -31.61 21.85 14.12
C SER A 81 -30.37 21.26 14.80
N GLN A 82 -30.08 21.82 15.98
CA GLN A 82 -29.28 21.18 17.00
C GLN A 82 -29.95 19.87 17.41
N SER A 83 -29.20 18.78 17.42
CA SER A 83 -29.55 17.58 18.18
C SER A 83 -28.37 17.17 19.04
N GLN A 84 -28.41 17.65 20.28
CA GLN A 84 -27.78 16.98 21.42
C GLN A 84 -28.54 15.68 21.67
N SER A 85 -27.85 14.55 21.76
CA SER A 85 -28.33 13.42 22.55
C SER A 85 -27.16 12.73 23.25
N GLN A 86 -26.96 13.12 24.51
CA GLN A 86 -26.49 12.19 25.53
C GLN A 86 -27.56 11.12 25.71
N ASN A 87 -27.19 9.84 25.75
CA ASN A 87 -27.50 8.99 26.91
C ASN A 87 -26.96 7.58 26.78
N ALA A 88 -26.37 7.15 27.89
CA ALA A 88 -25.98 5.80 28.20
C ALA A 88 -27.18 4.90 28.54
N ARG A 89 -27.00 3.59 28.34
CA ARG A 89 -27.55 2.41 29.05
C ARG A 89 -27.42 1.23 28.09
N ARG A 90 -26.49 0.28 28.25
CA ARG A 90 -26.40 -0.75 29.30
C ARG A 90 -27.75 -1.45 29.52
N MET A 91 -27.94 -2.61 28.87
CA MET A 91 -28.55 -3.82 29.46
C MET A 91 -28.29 -5.05 28.57
N PRO A 92 -28.42 -6.28 29.12
CA PRO A 92 -27.81 -7.50 28.59
C PRO A 92 -28.83 -8.55 28.06
N ARG A 93 -28.25 -9.62 27.50
CA ARG A 93 -28.60 -11.07 27.56
C ARG A 93 -29.96 -11.60 27.06
N ALA A 94 -29.79 -12.71 26.31
CA ALA A 94 -30.66 -13.88 26.15
C ALA A 94 -31.98 -13.63 25.40
N SER A 95 -32.55 -14.53 24.60
CA SER A 95 -32.29 -15.94 24.27
C SER A 95 -33.24 -16.28 23.11
N SER A 96 -32.87 -17.30 22.32
CA SER A 96 -33.72 -18.33 21.69
C SER A 96 -35.11 -17.95 21.16
N ILE A 97 -35.40 -18.29 19.91
CA ILE A 97 -36.55 -19.12 19.52
C ILE A 97 -36.37 -19.59 18.07
N MET A 98 -36.64 -20.89 17.90
CA MET A 98 -36.74 -21.63 16.65
C MET A 98 -37.78 -21.03 15.71
N SER A 99 -37.52 -21.05 14.40
CA SER A 99 -38.61 -20.94 13.42
C SER A 99 -38.50 -22.06 12.40
N THR A 100 -39.62 -22.75 12.32
CA THR A 100 -39.91 -23.99 11.63
C THR A 100 -40.16 -23.78 10.15
N ASN A 101 -39.87 -24.83 9.38
CA ASN A 101 -40.21 -25.02 7.99
C ASN A 101 -41.68 -24.73 7.69
N SER A 102 -41.94 -24.08 6.56
CA SER A 102 -43.26 -24.00 5.95
C SER A 102 -43.10 -24.24 4.45
N THR A 103 -43.39 -25.47 4.05
CA THR A 103 -43.72 -25.89 2.70
C THR A 103 -45.04 -25.26 2.26
N ALA A 104 -45.06 -24.58 1.12
CA ALA A 104 -46.29 -24.28 0.40
C ALA A 104 -46.03 -24.40 -1.11
N SER A 105 -46.51 -25.50 -1.65
CA SER A 105 -46.83 -25.71 -3.05
C SER A 105 -48.02 -24.84 -3.44
N ALA A 106 -47.90 -24.04 -4.50
CA ALA A 106 -49.04 -23.44 -5.18
C ALA A 106 -48.81 -23.40 -6.69
N THR A 107 -49.78 -24.01 -7.37
CA THR A 107 -49.93 -24.21 -8.81
C THR A 107 -50.55 -22.99 -9.51
N ARG A 108 -49.95 -22.65 -10.67
CA ARG A 108 -50.53 -22.18 -11.96
C ARG A 108 -51.55 -21.03 -12.02
N SER A 109 -51.18 -19.98 -12.79
CA SER A 109 -51.96 -19.31 -13.86
C SER A 109 -51.04 -18.23 -14.48
N SER A 110 -50.56 -18.33 -15.73
CA SER A 110 -51.20 -18.12 -17.04
C SER A 110 -51.77 -16.70 -17.26
N LEU A 111 -50.92 -15.77 -17.67
CA LEU A 111 -51.28 -14.62 -18.50
C LEU A 111 -50.10 -14.31 -19.42
N ALA A 112 -50.33 -14.51 -20.72
CA ALA A 112 -49.40 -14.21 -21.79
C ALA A 112 -49.45 -12.71 -22.07
N THR A 113 -48.38 -11.99 -21.73
CA THR A 113 -48.14 -10.63 -22.19
C THR A 113 -46.97 -10.64 -23.16
N THR A 114 -47.30 -10.37 -24.42
CA THR A 114 -46.42 -10.14 -25.56
C THR A 114 -45.28 -9.20 -25.18
N SER A 115 -44.10 -9.78 -24.95
CA SER A 115 -42.90 -9.05 -24.56
C SER A 115 -41.87 -9.21 -25.67
N THR A 116 -41.53 -8.08 -26.27
CA THR A 116 -40.51 -7.94 -27.31
C THR A 116 -39.23 -8.61 -26.82
N ALA A 117 -38.85 -9.71 -27.47
CA ALA A 117 -37.70 -10.52 -27.10
C ALA A 117 -36.39 -9.74 -27.35
N THR A 118 -35.95 -9.00 -26.34
CA THR A 118 -34.56 -8.55 -26.25
C THR A 118 -33.71 -9.76 -25.86
N ILE A 119 -32.93 -10.25 -26.81
CA ILE A 119 -31.97 -11.35 -26.60
C ILE A 119 -31.03 -10.94 -25.46
N PRO A 120 -30.96 -11.68 -24.33
CA PRO A 120 -30.04 -11.39 -23.24
C PRO A 120 -28.62 -11.81 -23.66
N MET A 121 -27.99 -11.01 -24.52
CA MET A 121 -26.56 -11.13 -24.79
C MET A 121 -25.77 -10.56 -23.61
N SER A 122 -24.80 -11.34 -23.11
CA SER A 122 -23.68 -11.00 -22.19
C SER A 122 -23.62 -11.61 -20.78
N SER A 123 -24.32 -12.71 -20.47
CA SER A 123 -24.14 -13.40 -19.17
C SER A 123 -22.75 -14.03 -18.97
N SER A 124 -22.06 -14.44 -20.04
CA SER A 124 -20.74 -15.10 -19.97
C SER A 124 -19.58 -14.13 -19.67
N SER A 125 -19.62 -12.90 -20.20
CA SER A 125 -18.60 -11.89 -19.89
C SER A 125 -18.66 -11.45 -18.44
N GLN A 126 -19.86 -11.33 -17.86
CA GLN A 126 -20.04 -10.98 -16.46
C GLN A 126 -19.60 -12.09 -15.50
N SER A 127 -19.80 -13.37 -15.85
CA SER A 127 -19.36 -14.49 -15.01
C SER A 127 -17.83 -14.59 -14.95
N ASN A 128 -17.14 -14.37 -16.08
CA ASN A 128 -15.68 -14.36 -16.14
C ASN A 128 -15.08 -13.23 -15.29
N LEU A 129 -15.61 -12.01 -15.40
CA LEU A 129 -15.16 -10.87 -14.58
C LEU A 129 -15.36 -11.11 -13.08
N ARG A 130 -16.50 -11.71 -12.67
CA ARG A 130 -16.74 -12.07 -11.27
C ARG A 130 -15.75 -13.11 -10.76
N ARG A 131 -15.46 -14.13 -11.58
CA ARG A 131 -14.48 -15.17 -11.24
C ARG A 131 -13.08 -14.59 -11.12
N GLU A 132 -12.68 -13.71 -12.04
CA GLU A 132 -11.39 -13.04 -12.00
C GLU A 132 -11.24 -12.16 -10.75
N ALA A 133 -12.26 -11.37 -10.41
CA ALA A 133 -12.27 -10.54 -9.21
C ALA A 133 -12.20 -11.36 -7.92
N GLU A 134 -12.94 -12.48 -7.85
CA GLU A 134 -12.90 -13.39 -6.69
C GLU A 134 -11.55 -14.09 -6.56
N ASN A 135 -10.98 -14.56 -7.68
CA ASN A 135 -9.62 -15.08 -7.70
C ASN A 135 -8.66 -14.04 -7.16
N GLU A 136 -8.67 -12.81 -7.71
CA GLU A 136 -7.76 -11.74 -7.31
C GLU A 136 -7.89 -11.38 -5.81
N ARG A 137 -9.12 -11.42 -5.27
CA ARG A 137 -9.36 -11.27 -3.83
C ARG A 137 -8.71 -12.39 -3.03
N ARG A 138 -8.89 -13.65 -3.43
CA ARG A 138 -8.25 -14.81 -2.77
C ARG A 138 -6.73 -14.69 -2.82
N TRP A 139 -6.17 -14.29 -3.96
CA TRP A 139 -4.75 -14.03 -4.13
C TRP A 139 -4.22 -12.97 -3.15
N ARG A 140 -4.95 -11.87 -2.97
CA ARG A 140 -4.58 -10.80 -2.02
C ARG A 140 -4.56 -11.28 -0.57
N VAL A 141 -5.49 -12.17 -0.20
CA VAL A 141 -5.56 -12.76 1.14
C VAL A 141 -4.45 -13.79 1.36
N ASN A 142 -4.19 -14.63 0.37
CA ASN A 142 -3.24 -15.73 0.46
C ASN A 142 -1.78 -15.30 0.28
N PHE A 143 -1.55 -14.22 -0.46
CA PHE A 143 -0.21 -13.71 -0.77
C PHE A 143 -0.21 -12.18 -0.68
N PRO A 144 -0.38 -11.63 0.54
CA PRO A 144 -0.41 -10.19 0.75
C PRO A 144 0.94 -9.56 0.43
N LEU A 145 0.93 -8.26 0.17
CA LEU A 145 2.15 -7.48 0.11
C LEU A 145 2.67 -7.20 1.52
N PRO A 146 3.98 -6.97 1.70
CA PRO A 146 4.52 -6.43 2.95
C PRO A 146 3.78 -5.17 3.38
N SER A 147 3.61 -4.99 4.69
CA SER A 147 2.93 -3.81 5.26
C SER A 147 3.68 -2.51 4.95
N ARG A 148 5.00 -2.62 4.77
CA ARG A 148 5.90 -1.51 4.47
C ARG A 148 6.46 -1.67 3.06
N MET A 149 5.69 -1.23 2.06
CA MET A 149 6.16 -1.23 0.68
C MET A 149 7.25 -0.16 0.45
N PRO A 150 8.25 -0.43 -0.39
CA PRO A 150 9.28 0.55 -0.75
C PRO A 150 8.68 1.77 -1.44
N LYS A 151 9.20 2.95 -1.12
CA LYS A 151 8.78 4.22 -1.75
C LYS A 151 9.90 5.25 -1.70
N GLN A 152 9.98 6.06 -2.75
CA GLN A 152 10.87 7.22 -2.79
C GLN A 152 10.06 8.47 -2.45
N VAL A 153 10.68 9.37 -1.68
CA VAL A 153 10.13 10.66 -1.31
C VAL A 153 11.19 11.72 -1.51
N LYS A 154 10.84 12.78 -2.24
CA LYS A 154 11.64 14.01 -2.32
C LYS A 154 11.29 14.90 -1.14
N LEU A 155 12.12 14.86 -0.10
CA LEU A 155 11.87 15.54 1.16
C LEU A 155 12.38 16.99 1.09
N PRO A 156 11.52 18.03 1.25
CA PRO A 156 11.98 19.40 1.34
C PRO A 156 12.80 19.63 2.63
N LEU A 157 13.80 20.51 2.57
CA LEU A 157 14.73 20.80 3.67
C LEU A 157 14.52 22.21 4.28
N ASP A 158 13.35 22.80 4.07
CA ASP A 158 12.97 24.15 4.52
C ASP A 158 12.57 24.23 6.00
N PHE A 159 12.79 23.16 6.77
CA PHE A 159 12.51 23.12 8.20
C PHE A 159 13.76 22.81 9.04
N ASP A 160 13.63 22.97 10.35
CA ASP A 160 14.68 22.65 11.32
C ASP A 160 14.53 21.20 11.82
N PHE A 161 15.53 20.36 11.53
CA PHE A 161 15.59 18.95 11.93
C PHE A 161 16.06 18.75 13.38
N GLU A 162 16.68 19.76 13.97
CA GLU A 162 17.20 19.72 15.34
C GLU A 162 16.12 20.10 16.35
N ASN A 163 15.21 20.99 15.98
CA ASN A 163 14.14 21.42 16.86
C ASN A 163 13.01 20.39 16.94
N LYS A 164 13.15 19.45 17.88
CA LYS A 164 12.17 18.40 18.18
C LYS A 164 10.76 18.90 18.47
N ARG A 165 10.52 20.18 18.80
CA ARG A 165 9.18 20.69 19.11
C ARG A 165 8.41 21.08 17.85
N ILE A 166 9.09 21.72 16.90
CA ILE A 166 8.45 22.29 15.70
C ILE A 166 8.74 21.49 14.43
N SER A 167 9.66 20.52 14.48
CA SER A 167 10.01 19.75 13.29
C SER A 167 8.80 18.97 12.76
N PRO A 168 8.42 19.16 11.48
CA PRO A 168 7.26 18.51 10.88
C PRO A 168 7.48 17.02 10.65
N ILE A 169 8.74 16.57 10.67
CA ILE A 169 9.11 15.16 10.66
C ILE A 169 10.08 14.90 11.80
N ARG A 170 9.87 13.81 12.53
CA ARG A 170 10.83 13.36 13.52
C ARG A 170 11.25 11.94 13.22
N PHE A 171 12.48 11.65 13.60
CA PHE A 171 13.09 10.35 13.45
C PHE A 171 13.39 9.75 14.83
N ILE A 172 13.55 8.44 14.90
CA ILE A 172 14.01 7.72 16.09
C ILE A 172 14.87 6.52 15.66
N ASP A 173 15.88 6.20 16.45
CA ASP A 173 16.62 4.94 16.29
C ASP A 173 15.78 3.77 16.78
N ASP A 174 15.78 2.70 15.99
CA ASP A 174 15.17 1.43 16.31
C ASP A 174 16.25 0.36 16.43
N GLU A 175 16.67 0.15 17.66
CA GLU A 175 17.60 -0.91 18.06
C GLU A 175 16.86 -2.12 18.65
N GLU A 176 15.61 -1.92 19.10
CA GLU A 176 14.84 -2.96 19.80
C GLU A 176 14.31 -4.02 18.82
N THR A 177 13.75 -3.62 17.68
CA THR A 177 13.03 -4.57 16.80
C THR A 177 13.94 -5.54 16.05
N LEU A 178 15.17 -5.13 15.74
CA LEU A 178 16.18 -5.91 15.04
C LEU A 178 17.32 -6.37 15.96
N SER A 179 17.11 -6.30 17.27
CA SER A 179 18.08 -6.73 18.31
C SER A 179 18.52 -8.19 18.20
N PHE A 180 17.79 -9.03 17.46
CA PHE A 180 18.17 -10.40 17.17
C PHE A 180 19.27 -10.54 16.10
N LEU A 181 19.66 -9.45 15.44
CA LEU A 181 20.76 -9.41 14.47
C LEU A 181 22.07 -9.00 15.14
N HIS A 182 23.18 -9.57 14.64
CA HIS A 182 24.51 -9.13 15.03
C HIS A 182 25.01 -7.97 14.17
N TYR A 183 25.95 -7.18 14.71
CA TYR A 183 26.67 -6.16 13.96
C TYR A 183 27.35 -6.78 12.72
N ASN A 184 27.22 -6.13 11.56
CA ASN A 184 27.76 -6.59 10.27
C ASN A 184 27.30 -7.99 9.81
N GLN A 185 26.14 -8.47 10.28
CA GLN A 185 25.58 -9.72 9.80
C GLN A 185 25.24 -9.63 8.30
N ARG A 186 25.65 -10.66 7.55
CA ARG A 186 25.37 -10.78 6.12
C ARG A 186 24.20 -11.71 5.89
N TYR A 187 23.33 -11.34 4.96
CA TYR A 187 22.07 -12.04 4.72
C TYR A 187 22.27 -13.50 4.29
N ASN A 188 23.19 -13.76 3.37
CA ASN A 188 23.57 -15.10 2.91
C ASN A 188 24.17 -16.01 4.00
N ARG A 189 24.56 -15.46 5.15
CA ARG A 189 25.08 -16.20 6.32
C ARG A 189 24.03 -16.37 7.42
N MET A 190 22.82 -15.86 7.24
CA MET A 190 21.75 -15.99 8.22
C MET A 190 21.12 -17.37 8.14
N ASP A 191 20.93 -17.99 9.30
CA ASP A 191 20.14 -19.22 9.38
C ASP A 191 18.67 -18.98 8.99
N TYR A 192 17.94 -20.07 8.81
CA TYR A 192 16.52 -20.04 8.46
C TYR A 192 15.69 -19.23 9.47
N HIS A 193 15.95 -19.35 10.78
CA HIS A 193 15.16 -18.68 11.81
C HIS A 193 15.33 -17.17 11.80
N LEU A 194 16.55 -16.68 11.59
CA LEU A 194 16.83 -15.25 11.48
C LEU A 194 16.24 -14.66 10.19
N ARG A 195 16.35 -15.38 9.06
CA ARG A 195 15.70 -14.97 7.79
C ARG A 195 14.17 -14.90 7.94
N LYS A 196 13.58 -15.91 8.60
CA LYS A 196 12.15 -15.93 8.92
C LYS A 196 11.72 -14.71 9.74
N LYS A 197 12.46 -14.37 10.80
CA LYS A 197 12.18 -13.18 11.63
C LYS A 197 12.26 -11.87 10.82
N LEU A 198 13.22 -11.75 9.90
CA LEU A 198 13.31 -10.60 9.00
C LEU A 198 12.09 -10.47 8.09
N VAL A 199 11.65 -11.58 7.49
CA VAL A 199 10.47 -11.60 6.63
C VAL A 199 9.20 -11.30 7.45
N GLU A 200 9.07 -11.85 8.65
CA GLU A 200 7.98 -11.55 9.58
C GLU A 200 7.93 -10.06 9.93
N ASP A 201 9.09 -9.44 10.20
CA ASP A 201 9.19 -8.00 10.45
C ASP A 201 8.67 -7.18 9.26
N ALA A 202 8.89 -7.58 8.01
CA ALA A 202 8.38 -6.89 6.82
C ALA A 202 6.84 -6.79 6.77
N PHE A 203 6.15 -7.74 7.41
CA PHE A 203 4.69 -7.70 7.54
C PHE A 203 4.22 -6.93 8.78
N CYS A 204 5.08 -6.64 9.75
CA CYS A 204 4.70 -5.85 10.92
C CYS A 204 4.44 -4.38 10.55
N THR A 205 3.45 -3.77 11.21
CA THR A 205 3.32 -2.30 11.22
C THR A 205 4.14 -1.76 12.39
N LEU A 206 5.03 -0.81 12.11
CA LEU A 206 5.80 -0.12 13.13
C LEU A 206 5.01 1.12 13.57
N TYR A 207 4.96 1.37 14.87
CA TYR A 207 4.32 2.55 15.44
C TYR A 207 5.09 3.03 16.66
N ILE A 208 4.86 4.29 17.05
CA ILE A 208 5.53 4.87 18.22
C ILE A 208 4.56 4.91 19.39
N SER A 209 5.00 4.41 20.54
CA SER A 209 4.28 4.47 21.81
C SER A 209 5.24 4.86 22.91
N TRP A 210 4.94 5.94 23.63
CA TRP A 210 5.77 6.47 24.72
C TRP A 210 7.25 6.69 24.32
N GLY A 211 7.47 7.19 23.09
CA GLY A 211 8.81 7.42 22.57
C GLY A 211 9.60 6.14 22.25
N LYS A 212 8.95 4.96 22.23
CA LYS A 212 9.55 3.69 21.80
C LYS A 212 8.89 3.17 20.54
N VAL A 213 9.69 2.51 19.71
CA VAL A 213 9.19 1.76 18.56
C VAL A 213 8.48 0.50 19.06
N LYS A 214 7.29 0.25 18.54
CA LYS A 214 6.50 -0.95 18.80
C LYS A 214 6.08 -1.58 17.48
N GLN A 215 6.00 -2.90 17.49
CA GLN A 215 5.52 -3.68 16.36
C GLN A 215 4.08 -4.12 16.63
N ARG A 216 3.20 -3.90 15.65
CA ARG A 216 1.91 -4.56 15.58
C ARG A 216 2.03 -5.73 14.61
N GLN A 217 1.96 -6.94 15.15
CA GLN A 217 2.09 -8.16 14.37
C GLN A 217 0.87 -8.35 13.46
N SER A 218 1.11 -8.54 12.17
CA SER A 218 0.09 -8.94 11.20
C SER A 218 0.37 -10.33 10.59
N TYR A 219 1.56 -10.88 10.84
CA TYR A 219 2.03 -12.13 10.24
C TYR A 219 1.28 -13.39 10.71
N ASN A 220 0.49 -13.29 11.79
CA ASN A 220 -0.39 -14.38 12.25
C ASN A 220 -1.58 -14.63 11.33
N SER A 221 -1.77 -13.81 10.28
CA SER A 221 -2.72 -14.08 9.23
C SER A 221 -2.27 -15.22 8.31
N ILE A 222 -3.22 -15.85 7.63
CA ILE A 222 -2.96 -16.97 6.70
C ILE A 222 -1.97 -16.56 5.60
N GLY A 223 -2.08 -15.32 5.11
CA GLY A 223 -1.29 -14.84 3.98
C GLY A 223 0.23 -14.85 4.18
N PRO A 224 0.77 -14.13 5.19
CA PRO A 224 2.20 -14.12 5.46
C PRO A 224 2.77 -15.51 5.76
N ARG A 225 1.99 -16.39 6.40
CA ARG A 225 2.39 -17.79 6.61
C ARG A 225 2.59 -18.52 5.28
N ASN A 226 1.69 -18.36 4.32
CA ASN A 226 1.86 -18.96 2.98
C ASN A 226 3.13 -18.44 2.27
N ILE A 227 3.51 -17.19 2.50
CA ILE A 227 4.75 -16.62 1.93
C ILE A 227 5.98 -17.25 2.61
N LEU A 228 5.95 -17.43 3.93
CA LEU A 228 7.02 -18.06 4.69
C LEU A 228 7.24 -19.53 4.33
N VAL A 229 6.21 -20.24 3.86
CA VAL A 229 6.35 -21.60 3.30
C VAL A 229 7.34 -21.61 2.13
N GLY A 230 7.43 -20.54 1.33
CA GLY A 230 8.41 -20.42 0.26
C GLY A 230 9.87 -20.43 0.77
N LEU A 231 10.10 -20.00 2.01
CA LEU A 231 11.42 -20.05 2.64
C LEU A 231 11.81 -21.50 3.01
N GLU A 232 10.82 -22.33 3.38
CA GLU A 232 11.01 -23.74 3.72
C GLU A 232 11.28 -24.60 2.48
N HIS A 233 10.65 -24.27 1.36
CA HIS A 233 10.81 -24.97 0.08
C HIS A 233 12.15 -24.65 -0.61
N GLN A 234 13.13 -24.11 0.13
CA GLN A 234 14.45 -23.71 -0.36
C GLN A 234 14.35 -22.99 -1.71
N ALA A 235 13.51 -21.95 -1.81
CA ALA A 235 13.41 -21.11 -3.00
C ALA A 235 14.80 -20.57 -3.37
N GLU A 236 15.50 -21.33 -4.22
CA GLU A 236 16.85 -21.19 -4.73
C GLU A 236 17.85 -20.58 -3.73
N GLU A 237 18.36 -21.38 -2.78
CA GLU A 237 19.52 -21.00 -1.95
C GLU A 237 20.76 -20.59 -2.78
N ARG A 238 20.79 -20.95 -4.07
CA ARG A 238 21.96 -20.80 -4.94
C ARG A 238 22.34 -19.35 -5.27
N GLN A 239 21.53 -18.35 -4.95
CA GLN A 239 21.84 -16.93 -5.24
C GLN A 239 21.33 -15.95 -4.19
N LEU A 240 21.45 -16.26 -2.90
CA LEU A 240 21.16 -15.25 -1.87
C LEU A 240 22.14 -14.08 -1.99
N PRO A 241 21.67 -12.83 -2.00
CA PRO A 241 22.55 -11.67 -2.13
C PRO A 241 23.47 -11.55 -0.92
N ASP A 242 24.73 -11.23 -1.17
CA ASP A 242 25.76 -10.97 -0.15
C ASP A 242 25.63 -9.55 0.40
N ILE A 243 24.45 -9.23 0.95
CA ILE A 243 24.10 -7.90 1.47
C ILE A 243 24.27 -7.84 2.98
N ARG A 244 24.65 -6.67 3.48
CA ARG A 244 24.68 -6.39 4.92
C ARG A 244 23.28 -6.11 5.41
N VAL A 245 22.91 -6.74 6.52
CA VAL A 245 21.64 -6.46 7.20
C VAL A 245 21.89 -5.47 8.33
N PRO A 246 21.23 -4.31 8.32
CA PRO A 246 21.42 -3.34 9.39
C PRO A 246 20.78 -3.86 10.69
N TRP A 247 21.55 -3.94 11.76
CA TRP A 247 21.08 -4.34 13.10
C TRP A 247 20.29 -3.22 13.82
N ARG A 248 20.44 -1.98 13.33
CA ARG A 248 19.72 -0.79 13.77
C ARG A 248 19.16 -0.06 12.56
N ARG A 249 18.03 0.64 12.72
CA ARG A 249 17.43 1.42 11.63
C ARG A 249 16.88 2.74 12.12
N VAL A 250 16.73 3.71 11.23
CA VAL A 250 16.10 5.00 11.55
C VAL A 250 14.66 4.99 11.07
N ILE A 251 13.73 5.28 11.97
CA ILE A 251 12.29 5.25 11.72
C ILE A 251 11.69 6.63 11.82
N ILE A 252 10.71 6.91 10.97
CA ILE A 252 9.87 8.10 11.09
C ILE A 252 8.95 7.96 12.30
N SER A 253 9.18 8.78 13.32
CA SER A 253 8.44 8.74 14.59
C SER A 253 7.25 9.69 14.64
N TYR A 254 7.27 10.74 13.80
CA TYR A 254 6.21 11.73 13.68
C TYR A 254 6.21 12.32 12.27
N VAL A 255 5.02 12.59 11.74
CA VAL A 255 4.81 13.25 10.45
C VAL A 255 3.67 14.25 10.61
N GLU A 256 3.90 15.49 10.24
CA GLU A 256 2.86 16.51 10.12
C GLU A 256 2.00 16.24 8.89
N LYS A 257 0.71 16.56 8.96
CA LYS A 257 -0.27 16.35 7.89
C LYS A 257 0.13 16.93 6.51
N SER A 258 0.90 18.02 6.50
CA SER A 258 1.47 18.62 5.28
C SER A 258 2.41 17.64 4.55
N PHE A 259 3.24 16.92 5.30
CA PHE A 259 4.20 15.93 4.80
C PHE A 259 3.58 14.55 4.54
N GLU A 260 2.45 14.21 5.15
CA GLU A 260 1.72 12.98 4.82
C GLU A 260 1.30 12.93 3.33
N ARG A 261 1.11 14.09 2.69
CA ARG A 261 0.81 14.21 1.25
C ARG A 261 1.97 13.75 0.36
N LEU A 262 3.19 13.77 0.88
CA LEU A 262 4.37 13.20 0.21
C LEU A 262 4.42 11.67 0.33
N GLY A 263 3.42 11.04 0.96
CA GLY A 263 3.37 9.59 1.17
C GLY A 263 4.11 9.11 2.43
N LEU A 264 4.67 10.03 3.22
CA LEU A 264 5.36 9.73 4.47
C LEU A 264 4.37 9.24 5.53
N ARG A 265 4.76 8.25 6.33
CA ARG A 265 3.97 7.68 7.42
C ARG A 265 4.85 7.40 8.63
N VAL A 266 4.26 7.50 9.81
CA VAL A 266 4.89 7.00 11.05
C VAL A 266 5.14 5.50 10.90
N GLY A 267 6.34 5.06 11.27
CA GLY A 267 6.77 3.67 11.12
C GLY A 267 7.49 3.34 9.82
N ASP A 268 7.58 4.28 8.87
CA ASP A 268 8.46 4.12 7.71
C ASP A 268 9.93 4.08 8.13
N VAL A 269 10.72 3.25 7.47
CA VAL A 269 12.14 3.03 7.74
C VAL A 269 12.97 3.74 6.68
N VAL A 270 13.92 4.59 7.09
CA VAL A 270 14.90 5.21 6.19
C VAL A 270 15.94 4.17 5.78
N THR A 271 16.05 3.91 4.48
CA THR A 271 16.94 2.87 3.93
C THR A 271 17.98 3.40 2.97
N HIS A 272 17.66 4.46 2.22
CA HIS A 272 18.61 5.14 1.35
C HIS A 272 18.43 6.66 1.42
N VAL A 273 19.52 7.40 1.21
CA VAL A 273 19.55 8.87 1.15
C VAL A 273 20.36 9.25 -0.09
N ASP A 274 19.76 10.01 -1.00
CA ASP A 274 20.32 10.38 -2.31
C ASP A 274 20.84 9.17 -3.12
N GLY A 275 20.11 8.06 -3.07
CA GLY A 275 20.46 6.81 -3.77
C GLY A 275 21.47 5.92 -3.03
N GLU A 276 22.16 6.44 -2.01
CA GLU A 276 23.14 5.69 -1.22
C GLU A 276 22.49 4.92 -0.07
N VAL A 277 22.97 3.71 0.20
CA VAL A 277 22.50 2.88 1.32
C VAL A 277 22.77 3.59 2.64
N PHE A 278 21.75 3.70 3.48
CA PHE A 278 21.85 4.33 4.79
C PHE A 278 21.88 3.27 5.91
N ASP A 279 23.03 3.17 6.58
CA ASP A 279 23.32 2.24 7.70
C ASP A 279 23.56 2.96 9.05
N GLY A 280 23.16 4.24 9.09
CA GLY A 280 23.41 5.14 10.20
C GLY A 280 22.45 5.03 11.38
N ASN A 281 22.70 5.85 12.38
CA ASN A 281 21.73 6.22 13.41
C ASN A 281 21.14 7.60 13.09
N ILE A 282 20.25 8.08 13.96
CA ILE A 282 19.57 9.35 13.81
C ILE A 282 20.54 10.53 13.69
N GLU A 283 21.66 10.50 14.41
CA GLU A 283 22.64 11.60 14.38
C GLU A 283 23.37 11.64 13.03
N LYS A 284 23.73 10.48 12.46
CA LYS A 284 24.26 10.40 11.08
C LYS A 284 23.23 10.91 10.08
N LEU A 285 21.95 10.57 10.25
CA LEU A 285 20.89 11.09 9.36
C LEU A 285 20.77 12.61 9.48
N ARG A 286 20.69 13.17 10.70
CA ARG A 286 20.62 14.63 10.91
C ARG A 286 21.80 15.34 10.28
N PHE A 287 23.01 14.81 10.46
CA PHE A 287 24.21 15.37 9.86
C PHE A 287 24.11 15.40 8.33
N LEU A 288 23.68 14.31 7.69
CA LEU A 288 23.47 14.25 6.24
C LEU A 288 22.41 15.27 5.77
N LEU A 289 21.28 15.39 6.47
CA LEU A 289 20.22 16.35 6.16
C LEU A 289 20.70 17.80 6.31
N ALA A 290 21.44 18.10 7.38
CA ALA A 290 22.01 19.41 7.63
C ALA A 290 23.07 19.80 6.60
N MET A 291 23.91 18.85 6.16
CA MET A 291 24.83 19.06 5.05
C MET A 291 24.06 19.34 3.75
N LYS A 292 23.09 18.49 3.40
CA LYS A 292 22.32 18.63 2.16
C LYS A 292 21.50 19.91 2.10
N LYS A 293 21.03 20.41 3.24
CA LYS A 293 20.31 21.69 3.33
C LYS A 293 21.17 22.89 2.88
N ARG A 294 22.50 22.78 2.94
CA ARG A 294 23.41 23.83 2.44
C ARG A 294 23.51 23.85 0.92
N ASP A 295 23.38 22.68 0.29
CA ASP A 295 23.63 22.49 -1.14
C ASP A 295 22.33 22.44 -1.96
N SER A 296 21.22 22.00 -1.34
CA SER A 296 19.95 21.70 -1.99
C SER A 296 18.75 22.07 -1.13
N SER A 297 17.62 22.38 -1.77
CA SER A 297 16.33 22.61 -1.09
C SER A 297 15.57 21.33 -0.74
N SER A 298 16.01 20.18 -1.25
CA SER A 298 15.40 18.87 -1.02
C SER A 298 16.42 17.76 -1.04
N VAL A 299 16.09 16.62 -0.43
CA VAL A 299 16.87 15.38 -0.45
C VAL A 299 15.97 14.22 -0.91
N ASP A 300 16.52 13.28 -1.66
CA ASP A 300 15.78 12.08 -2.04
C ASP A 300 15.97 11.00 -0.98
N ILE A 301 14.87 10.47 -0.43
CA ILE A 301 14.91 9.41 0.58
C ILE A 301 14.12 8.22 0.07
N VAL A 302 14.71 7.03 0.15
CA VAL A 302 13.98 5.77 -0.04
C VAL A 302 13.66 5.16 1.30
N LEU A 303 12.38 4.85 1.45
CA LEU A 303 11.79 4.25 2.63
C LEU A 303 11.46 2.79 2.37
N ASN A 304 11.61 1.96 3.40
CA ASN A 304 11.17 0.56 3.45
C ASN A 304 11.79 -0.36 2.38
N ALA A 305 12.94 0.00 1.79
CA ALA A 305 13.70 -0.89 0.93
C ALA A 305 14.68 -1.75 1.75
N ASP A 306 14.19 -2.41 2.81
CA ASP A 306 15.03 -3.20 3.71
C ASP A 306 15.13 -4.68 3.27
N PRO A 307 16.14 -5.44 3.74
CA PRO A 307 16.33 -6.84 3.34
C PRO A 307 15.13 -7.76 3.63
N GLY A 308 14.38 -7.50 4.70
CA GLY A 308 13.19 -8.29 5.05
C GLY A 308 12.07 -8.09 4.03
N VAL A 309 11.84 -6.83 3.61
CA VAL A 309 10.86 -6.49 2.56
C VAL A 309 11.28 -7.08 1.21
N ALA A 310 12.57 -7.01 0.87
CA ALA A 310 13.09 -7.58 -0.37
C ALA A 310 12.87 -9.09 -0.45
N GLU A 311 13.18 -9.81 0.62
CA GLU A 311 12.96 -11.24 0.70
C GLU A 311 11.47 -11.58 0.66
N ALA A 312 10.63 -10.84 1.39
CA ALA A 312 9.18 -11.06 1.39
C ALA A 312 8.58 -10.94 -0.02
N LEU A 313 9.01 -9.96 -0.81
CA LEU A 313 8.56 -9.78 -2.19
C LEU A 313 9.08 -10.88 -3.13
N ARG A 314 10.34 -11.32 -2.96
CA ARG A 314 10.92 -12.45 -3.69
C ARG A 314 10.14 -13.74 -3.42
N LEU A 315 9.95 -14.09 -2.14
CA LEU A 315 9.20 -15.27 -1.72
C LEU A 315 7.75 -15.23 -2.22
N ARG A 316 7.11 -14.07 -2.12
CA ARG A 316 5.76 -13.87 -2.66
C ARG A 316 5.72 -14.15 -4.17
N SER A 317 6.68 -13.64 -4.94
CA SER A 317 6.77 -13.90 -6.38
C SER A 317 6.99 -15.38 -6.68
N PHE A 318 7.84 -16.05 -5.90
CA PHE A 318 8.08 -17.48 -6.03
C PHE A 318 6.79 -18.27 -5.81
N MET A 319 6.08 -18.01 -4.71
CA MET A 319 4.83 -18.71 -4.38
C MET A 319 3.75 -18.52 -5.45
N ILE A 320 3.69 -17.33 -6.07
CA ILE A 320 2.75 -17.08 -7.16
C ILE A 320 3.05 -17.95 -8.38
N ARG A 321 4.32 -18.01 -8.81
CA ARG A 321 4.72 -18.82 -9.96
C ARG A 321 4.48 -20.31 -9.71
N SER A 322 4.76 -20.80 -8.50
CA SER A 322 4.57 -22.21 -8.16
C SER A 322 3.11 -22.67 -8.21
N GLN A 323 2.14 -21.77 -8.00
CA GLN A 323 0.72 -22.11 -8.12
C GLN A 323 0.20 -22.13 -9.55
N GLU A 324 0.88 -21.49 -10.51
CA GLU A 324 0.51 -21.56 -11.92
C GLU A 324 0.80 -22.94 -12.54
N PHE A 325 1.58 -23.79 -11.84
CA PHE A 325 1.91 -25.14 -12.27
C PHE A 325 1.04 -26.25 -11.67
N LEU A 326 0.08 -25.92 -10.79
CA LEU A 326 -0.84 -26.85 -10.13
C LEU A 326 -2.24 -26.81 -10.77
#